data_AF-A0A844GFK2-F1
#
_entry.id   AF-A0A844GFK2-F1
#
_cell.length_a   1.000
_cell.length_b   1.000
_cell.length_c   1.000
_cell.angle_alpha   90.00
_cell.angle_beta   90.00
_cell.angle_gamma   90.00
#
_symmetry.space_group_name_H-M   'P 1'
#
loop_
_entity.id
_entity.type
_entity.pdbx_description
1 polymer ?
#
loop_
_entity_poly.entity_id
_entity_poly.type
_entity_poly.pdbx_seq_one_letter_code
_entity_poly.pdbx_strand_id
1 'polypeptide(L)'
;MKKYSVVVCICAVLFSVGIHGGGMREVFARAPGADENLAILQDIIRENECQAGMAFLGYTYEGAEAAEILEYTRQGEVAAAYPFLQDGTVVDAGGYEIYAIVPGDDCRVSVYPAQPTEEGEYLDDLNAPYYTGQENEIIILRCNVSEIHSNVMVSVQKQNMSVQYHPMVSLKDGHLAAETHCYDFSIYYNWDECDPGYDSELDIRIAREQLSETDEVSYYLGLGMSLWYTGTEEYIEGRNCPVFVLGTDHEDHFTKEHYYAVGDNVVYYYDPSGDAWILLGAG
;
A
#
# COMPACT_ATOMS: atom_id res chain seq x y z
N MET A 1 -25.49 13.21 42.83
CA MET A 1 -24.84 13.21 41.51
C MET A 1 -23.69 12.22 41.52
N LYS A 2 -23.37 11.66 40.34
CA LYS A 2 -22.49 10.52 40.03
C LYS A 2 -23.16 9.15 40.08
N LYS A 3 -23.77 8.79 38.94
CA LYS A 3 -24.04 7.40 38.54
C LYS A 3 -22.77 6.91 37.83
N TYR A 4 -22.17 5.83 38.31
CA TYR A 4 -21.15 5.08 37.59
C TYR A 4 -21.83 3.85 36.99
N SER A 5 -21.87 3.79 35.66
CA SER A 5 -22.38 2.64 34.90
C SER A 5 -21.20 1.71 34.62
N VAL A 6 -21.22 0.52 35.22
CA VAL A 6 -20.29 -0.57 34.91
C VAL A 6 -20.95 -1.40 33.81
N VAL A 7 -20.39 -1.33 32.60
CA VAL A 7 -20.76 -2.25 31.51
C VAL A 7 -19.92 -3.51 31.66
N VAL A 8 -20.58 -4.61 32.01
CA VAL A 8 -20.00 -5.96 32.04
C VAL A 8 -20.05 -6.50 30.61
N CYS A 9 -18.89 -6.63 29.96
CA CYS A 9 -18.77 -7.30 28.68
C CYS A 9 -18.75 -8.81 28.92
N ILE A 10 -19.82 -9.50 28.50
CA ILE A 10 -19.95 -10.96 28.58
C ILE A 10 -19.24 -11.55 27.36
N CYS A 11 -17.98 -11.97 27.52
CA CYS A 11 -17.35 -12.89 26.58
C CYS A 11 -17.74 -14.32 26.95
N ALA A 12 -18.70 -14.89 26.24
CA ALA A 12 -19.04 -16.30 26.35
C ALA A 12 -17.93 -17.15 25.71
N VAL A 13 -17.00 -17.65 26.53
CA VAL A 13 -16.13 -18.76 26.16
C VAL A 13 -16.91 -20.04 26.40
N LEU A 14 -17.41 -20.67 25.34
CA LEU A 14 -17.91 -22.03 25.38
C LEU A 14 -16.79 -22.99 24.97
N PHE A 15 -16.13 -23.56 25.96
CA PHE A 15 -15.41 -24.83 25.81
C PHE A 15 -16.43 -25.98 25.86
N SER A 16 -16.43 -26.82 24.83
CA SER A 16 -16.94 -28.19 24.93
C SER A 16 -16.05 -29.12 24.12
N VAL A 17 -15.48 -30.10 24.82
CA VAL A 17 -14.61 -31.17 24.32
C VAL A 17 -15.48 -32.35 23.85
N GLY A 18 -15.12 -33.02 22.74
CA GLY A 18 -15.72 -34.31 22.37
C GLY A 18 -15.32 -34.95 21.02
N ILE A 19 -14.13 -35.59 20.98
CA ILE A 19 -13.81 -36.90 20.35
C ILE A 19 -13.94 -37.10 18.79
N HIS A 20 -12.77 -37.38 18.19
CA HIS A 20 -12.42 -38.24 17.02
C HIS A 20 -12.77 -37.82 15.58
N GLY A 21 -11.69 -37.56 14.82
CA GLY A 21 -11.47 -38.16 13.49
C GLY A 21 -11.80 -37.31 12.28
N GLY A 22 -10.78 -36.71 11.66
CA GLY A 22 -10.81 -36.29 10.25
C GLY A 22 -10.32 -34.86 10.01
N GLY A 23 -9.23 -34.74 9.24
CA GLY A 23 -8.83 -33.57 8.47
C GLY A 23 -8.79 -32.23 9.21
N MET A 24 -7.62 -31.84 9.69
CA MET A 24 -7.35 -30.47 10.10
C MET A 24 -7.51 -29.56 8.88
N ARG A 25 -8.71 -29.01 8.68
CA ARG A 25 -8.92 -27.81 7.87
C ARG A 25 -8.36 -26.67 8.72
N GLU A 26 -7.26 -26.07 8.26
CA GLU A 26 -6.81 -24.81 8.80
C GLU A 26 -7.93 -23.79 8.58
N VAL A 27 -8.56 -23.37 9.67
CA VAL A 27 -9.55 -22.30 9.66
C VAL A 27 -8.75 -21.02 9.79
N PHE A 28 -8.39 -20.41 8.67
CA PHE A 28 -7.88 -19.04 8.67
C PHE A 28 -9.00 -18.15 9.22
N ALA A 29 -8.71 -17.47 10.34
CA ALA A 29 -9.60 -16.44 10.84
C ALA A 29 -9.54 -15.26 9.87
N ARG A 30 -10.66 -14.93 9.24
CA ARG A 30 -10.78 -13.74 8.39
C ARG A 30 -10.32 -12.50 9.15
N ALA A 31 -9.56 -11.64 8.50
CA ALA A 31 -9.15 -10.38 9.10
C ALA A 31 -10.40 -9.53 9.45
N PRO A 32 -10.42 -8.83 10.61
CA PRO A 32 -11.53 -7.95 10.96
C PRO A 32 -11.76 -6.89 9.86
N GLY A 33 -12.99 -6.77 9.36
CA GLY A 33 -13.33 -5.80 8.31
C GLY A 33 -13.05 -6.24 6.87
N ALA A 34 -12.55 -7.46 6.63
CA ALA A 34 -12.28 -7.97 5.28
C ALA A 34 -13.53 -8.01 4.40
N ASP A 35 -14.66 -8.48 4.94
CA ASP A 35 -15.93 -8.58 4.20
C ASP A 35 -16.49 -7.19 3.82
N GLU A 36 -16.30 -6.18 4.69
CA GLU A 36 -16.73 -4.80 4.40
C GLU A 36 -15.86 -4.15 3.31
N ASN A 37 -14.53 -4.35 3.35
CA ASN A 37 -13.62 -3.84 2.32
C ASN A 37 -13.86 -4.49 0.96
N LEU A 38 -14.14 -5.80 0.93
CA LEU A 38 -14.48 -6.51 -0.30
C LEU A 38 -15.77 -5.93 -0.92
N ALA A 39 -16.80 -5.72 -0.10
CA ALA A 39 -18.06 -5.14 -0.57
C ALA A 39 -17.86 -3.72 -1.14
N ILE A 40 -17.04 -2.89 -0.50
CA ILE A 40 -16.70 -1.55 -1.01
C ILE A 40 -16.03 -1.64 -2.38
N LEU A 41 -15.04 -2.52 -2.55
CA LEU A 41 -14.37 -2.69 -3.84
C LEU A 41 -15.33 -3.20 -4.92
N GLN A 42 -16.21 -4.16 -4.59
CA GLN A 42 -17.20 -4.67 -5.52
C GLN A 42 -18.23 -3.60 -5.94
N ASP A 43 -18.60 -2.70 -5.03
CA ASP A 43 -19.40 -1.53 -5.35
C ASP A 43 -18.68 -0.58 -6.30
N ILE A 44 -17.39 -0.31 -6.08
CA ILE A 44 -16.57 0.53 -6.99
C ILE A 44 -16.48 -0.13 -8.38
N ILE A 45 -16.22 -1.43 -8.45
CA ILE A 45 -16.19 -2.19 -9.71
C ILE A 45 -17.53 -2.02 -10.45
N ARG A 46 -18.65 -2.15 -9.75
CA ARG A 46 -19.99 -1.99 -10.30
C ARG A 46 -20.27 -0.57 -10.77
N GLU A 47 -19.88 0.44 -10.01
CA GLU A 47 -20.06 1.86 -10.34
C GLU A 47 -19.24 2.28 -11.56
N ASN A 48 -18.08 1.67 -11.78
CA ASN A 48 -17.23 1.86 -12.96
C ASN A 48 -17.65 0.99 -14.16
N GLU A 49 -18.82 0.35 -14.12
CA GLU A 49 -19.34 -0.53 -15.19
C GLU A 49 -18.36 -1.66 -15.57
N CYS A 50 -17.61 -2.15 -14.58
CA CYS A 50 -16.63 -3.23 -14.73
C CYS A 50 -17.20 -4.57 -14.23
N GLN A 51 -16.63 -5.68 -14.73
CA GLN A 51 -16.98 -7.04 -14.28
C GLN A 51 -16.01 -7.60 -13.24
N ALA A 52 -14.80 -7.05 -13.18
CA ALA A 52 -13.79 -7.37 -12.19
C ALA A 52 -12.91 -6.15 -11.93
N GLY A 53 -12.21 -6.18 -10.80
CA GLY A 53 -11.03 -5.39 -10.57
C GLY A 53 -9.77 -6.22 -10.78
N MET A 54 -8.69 -5.58 -11.21
CA MET A 54 -7.35 -6.16 -11.26
C MET A 54 -6.35 -5.23 -10.59
N ALA A 55 -5.39 -5.81 -9.87
CA ALA A 55 -4.27 -5.07 -9.30
C ALA A 55 -2.96 -5.79 -9.58
N PHE A 56 -1.93 -5.05 -9.97
CA PHE A 56 -0.56 -5.54 -9.96
C PHE A 56 0.01 -5.47 -8.53
N LEU A 57 0.55 -6.59 -8.04
CA LEU A 57 1.10 -6.69 -6.69
C LEU A 57 2.62 -6.68 -6.63
N GLY A 58 3.29 -7.02 -7.74
CA GLY A 58 4.75 -7.02 -7.82
C GLY A 58 5.33 -8.19 -8.61
N TYR A 59 6.64 -8.36 -8.47
CA TYR A 59 7.41 -9.38 -9.17
C TYR A 59 7.98 -10.42 -8.21
N THR A 60 7.86 -11.69 -8.58
CA THR A 60 8.48 -12.82 -7.91
C THR A 60 9.55 -13.48 -8.79
N TYR A 61 10.08 -14.62 -8.36
CA TYR A 61 11.10 -15.39 -9.06
C TYR A 61 10.54 -16.68 -9.67
N GLU A 62 11.34 -17.32 -10.54
CA GLU A 62 10.93 -18.57 -11.18
C GLU A 62 10.78 -19.71 -10.15
N GLY A 63 9.60 -20.31 -10.10
CA GLY A 63 9.34 -21.47 -9.24
C GLY A 63 8.92 -21.12 -7.81
N ALA A 64 8.52 -19.87 -7.56
CA ALA A 64 7.94 -19.45 -6.29
C ALA A 64 6.76 -20.35 -5.87
N GLU A 65 6.73 -20.73 -4.60
CA GLU A 65 5.66 -21.56 -4.04
C GLU A 65 4.38 -20.74 -3.82
N ALA A 66 3.22 -21.41 -3.77
CA ALA A 66 1.94 -20.74 -3.58
C ALA A 66 1.89 -19.87 -2.30
N ALA A 67 2.56 -20.28 -1.24
CA ALA A 67 2.65 -19.50 0.00
C ALA A 67 3.42 -18.19 -0.19
N GLU A 68 4.48 -18.20 -1.00
CA GLU A 68 5.30 -17.01 -1.31
C GLU A 68 4.55 -16.04 -2.23
N ILE A 69 3.80 -16.57 -3.20
CA ILE A 69 2.91 -15.77 -4.06
C ILE A 69 1.85 -15.09 -3.22
N LEU A 70 1.20 -15.83 -2.31
CA LEU A 70 0.16 -15.28 -1.44
C LEU A 70 0.71 -14.23 -0.47
N GLU A 71 2.00 -14.27 -0.12
CA GLU A 71 2.61 -13.31 0.80
C GLU A 71 2.56 -11.87 0.30
N TYR A 72 2.49 -11.63 -1.01
CA TYR A 72 2.32 -10.29 -1.57
C TYR A 72 1.02 -9.61 -1.11
N THR A 73 0.02 -10.40 -0.71
CA THR A 73 -1.25 -9.88 -0.17
C THR A 73 -1.15 -9.49 1.31
N ARG A 74 -0.08 -9.89 2.01
CA ARG A 74 0.14 -9.66 3.44
C ARG A 74 1.13 -8.54 3.73
N GLN A 75 1.66 -7.91 2.69
CA GLN A 75 2.71 -6.90 2.79
C GLN A 75 2.13 -5.48 2.78
N GLY A 76 2.72 -4.62 3.62
CA GLY A 76 2.60 -3.17 3.57
C GLY A 76 1.17 -2.65 3.39
N GLU A 77 1.03 -1.72 2.45
CA GLU A 77 -0.24 -1.05 2.14
C GLU A 77 -1.30 -1.99 1.56
N VAL A 78 -0.91 -3.04 0.84
CA VAL A 78 -1.84 -4.02 0.27
C VAL A 78 -2.64 -4.70 1.37
N ALA A 79 -1.97 -5.13 2.45
CA ALA A 79 -2.63 -5.78 3.58
C ALA A 79 -3.56 -4.83 4.35
N ALA A 80 -3.23 -3.54 4.37
CA ALA A 80 -4.03 -2.50 5.04
C ALA A 80 -5.26 -2.08 4.21
N ALA A 81 -5.08 -1.88 2.90
CA ALA A 81 -6.13 -1.46 1.99
C ALA A 81 -7.08 -2.60 1.61
N TYR A 82 -6.53 -3.79 1.37
CA TYR A 82 -7.26 -4.94 0.83
C TYR A 82 -7.04 -6.21 1.66
N PRO A 83 -7.41 -6.21 2.95
CA PRO A 83 -7.15 -7.34 3.86
C PRO A 83 -7.80 -8.66 3.41
N PHE A 84 -8.85 -8.60 2.57
CA PHE A 84 -9.54 -9.78 2.02
C PHE A 84 -8.70 -10.55 0.97
N LEU A 85 -7.66 -9.95 0.38
CA LEU A 85 -6.83 -10.63 -0.62
C LEU A 85 -6.03 -11.80 -0.03
N GLN A 86 -5.83 -11.81 1.29
CA GLN A 86 -5.11 -12.88 1.99
C GLN A 86 -5.82 -14.23 1.95
N ASP A 87 -7.12 -14.23 1.65
CA ASP A 87 -7.96 -15.40 1.47
C ASP A 87 -8.10 -15.83 0.00
N GLY A 88 -7.39 -15.17 -0.92
CA GLY A 88 -7.46 -15.44 -2.35
C GLY A 88 -6.84 -16.77 -2.77
N THR A 89 -7.39 -17.38 -3.82
CA THR A 89 -6.88 -18.62 -4.40
C THR A 89 -5.70 -18.34 -5.31
N VAL A 90 -4.55 -18.96 -5.01
CA VAL A 90 -3.36 -18.83 -5.86
C VAL A 90 -3.51 -19.67 -7.13
N VAL A 91 -3.32 -19.03 -8.28
CA VAL A 91 -3.24 -19.68 -9.60
C VAL A 91 -1.88 -19.37 -10.18
N ASP A 92 -1.04 -20.40 -10.32
CA ASP A 92 0.30 -20.27 -10.89
C ASP A 92 0.32 -20.71 -12.35
N ALA A 93 0.38 -19.75 -13.27
CA ALA A 93 0.55 -19.97 -14.70
C ALA A 93 2.03 -19.85 -15.14
N GLY A 94 2.96 -19.75 -14.20
CA GLY A 94 4.38 -19.50 -14.44
C GLY A 94 4.67 -18.04 -14.82
N GLY A 95 5.92 -17.62 -14.69
CA GLY A 95 6.34 -16.25 -14.95
C GLY A 95 6.80 -15.51 -13.71
N TYR A 96 6.74 -14.19 -13.72
CA TYR A 96 7.33 -13.36 -12.68
C TYR A 96 6.35 -12.36 -12.08
N GLU A 97 5.23 -12.07 -12.73
CA GLU A 97 4.31 -11.03 -12.28
C GLU A 97 3.19 -11.62 -11.43
N ILE A 98 2.79 -10.89 -10.39
CA ILE A 98 1.71 -11.27 -9.48
C ILE A 98 0.59 -10.24 -9.59
N TYR A 99 -0.62 -10.74 -9.81
CA TYR A 99 -1.84 -9.96 -9.92
C TYR A 99 -2.90 -10.44 -8.92
N ALA A 100 -3.66 -9.52 -8.35
CA ALA A 100 -4.93 -9.83 -7.69
C ALA A 100 -6.09 -9.57 -8.64
N ILE A 101 -7.03 -10.50 -8.71
CA ILE A 101 -8.23 -10.39 -9.54
C ILE A 101 -9.44 -10.59 -8.64
N VAL A 102 -10.25 -9.53 -8.53
CA VAL A 102 -11.43 -9.51 -7.68
C VAL A 102 -12.66 -9.47 -8.58
N PRO A 103 -13.45 -10.56 -8.66
CA PRO A 103 -14.69 -10.55 -9.42
C PRO A 103 -15.70 -9.58 -8.80
N GLY A 104 -16.45 -8.88 -9.65
CA GLY A 104 -17.70 -8.24 -9.23
C GLY A 104 -18.75 -9.28 -8.83
N ASP A 105 -19.86 -8.83 -8.25
CA ASP A 105 -20.91 -9.73 -7.77
C ASP A 105 -21.44 -10.67 -8.86
N ASP A 106 -21.55 -11.95 -8.50
CA ASP A 106 -22.01 -13.06 -9.33
C ASP A 106 -21.15 -13.30 -10.58
N CYS A 107 -19.89 -12.86 -10.54
CA CYS A 107 -18.91 -13.14 -11.59
C CYS A 107 -18.06 -14.36 -11.22
N ARG A 108 -17.65 -15.12 -12.24
CA ARG A 108 -16.67 -16.20 -12.15
C ARG A 108 -15.43 -15.86 -12.97
N VAL A 109 -14.25 -16.10 -12.42
CA VAL A 109 -12.96 -15.93 -13.10
C VAL A 109 -12.45 -17.27 -13.61
N SER A 110 -11.97 -17.30 -14.86
CA SER A 110 -11.25 -18.41 -15.46
C SER A 110 -9.94 -17.91 -16.06
N VAL A 111 -8.87 -18.71 -15.94
CA VAL A 111 -7.54 -18.38 -16.46
C VAL A 111 -7.15 -19.40 -17.52
N TYR A 112 -6.77 -18.93 -18.71
CA TYR A 112 -6.41 -19.77 -19.84
C TYR A 112 -5.00 -19.46 -20.33
N PRO A 113 -4.31 -20.43 -20.95
CA PRO A 113 -3.06 -20.17 -21.65
C PRO A 113 -3.27 -19.21 -22.82
N ALA A 114 -2.32 -18.28 -22.99
CA ALA A 114 -2.23 -17.41 -24.17
C ALA A 114 -0.80 -17.43 -24.72
N GLN A 115 -0.67 -17.30 -26.04
CA GLN A 115 0.63 -17.21 -26.71
C GLN A 115 0.62 -16.11 -27.76
N PRO A 116 1.70 -15.31 -27.90
CA PRO A 116 1.80 -14.34 -28.97
C PRO A 116 2.03 -15.04 -30.32
N THR A 117 1.45 -14.48 -31.39
CA THR A 117 1.75 -14.84 -32.77
C THR A 117 3.00 -14.11 -33.26
N GLU A 118 3.55 -14.55 -34.40
CA GLU A 118 4.62 -13.82 -35.09
C GLU A 118 4.20 -12.39 -35.51
N GLU A 119 2.89 -12.14 -35.61
CA GLU A 119 2.30 -10.84 -35.96
C GLU A 119 1.98 -9.97 -34.73
N GLY A 120 2.22 -10.47 -33.51
CA GLY A 120 2.00 -9.75 -32.26
C GLY A 120 0.57 -9.80 -31.73
N GLU A 121 -0.27 -10.71 -32.24
CA GLU A 121 -1.62 -10.98 -31.72
C GLU A 121 -1.59 -12.11 -30.68
N TYR A 122 -2.65 -12.25 -29.87
CA TYR A 122 -2.78 -13.38 -28.94
C TYR A 122 -3.54 -14.57 -29.55
N LEU A 123 -3.04 -15.77 -29.30
CA LEU A 123 -3.75 -17.03 -29.47
C LEU A 123 -4.12 -17.60 -28.10
N ASP A 124 -5.40 -17.51 -27.75
CA ASP A 124 -5.94 -17.99 -26.48
C ASP A 124 -6.45 -19.43 -26.60
N ASP A 125 -5.99 -20.34 -25.74
CA ASP A 125 -6.50 -21.72 -25.69
C ASP A 125 -7.65 -21.87 -24.70
N LEU A 126 -8.87 -21.66 -25.19
CA LEU A 126 -10.10 -21.76 -24.39
C LEU A 126 -10.48 -23.20 -24.00
N ASN A 127 -9.78 -24.22 -24.48
CA ASN A 127 -10.15 -25.63 -24.25
C ASN A 127 -9.51 -26.22 -22.99
N ALA A 128 -8.41 -25.64 -22.52
CA ALA A 128 -7.62 -26.16 -21.41
C ALA A 128 -7.28 -25.03 -20.42
N PRO A 129 -8.27 -24.51 -19.66
CA PRO A 129 -8.00 -23.50 -18.65
C PRO A 129 -6.98 -24.02 -17.63
N TYR A 130 -6.04 -23.15 -17.24
CA TYR A 130 -5.22 -23.40 -16.05
C TYR A 130 -6.10 -23.48 -14.80
N TYR A 131 -7.15 -22.66 -14.76
CA TYR A 131 -8.06 -22.61 -13.62
C TYR A 131 -9.47 -22.14 -14.00
N THR A 132 -10.48 -22.66 -13.31
CA THR A 132 -11.88 -22.20 -13.39
C THR A 132 -12.40 -22.06 -11.97
N GLY A 133 -12.59 -20.81 -11.54
CA GLY A 133 -13.02 -20.50 -10.18
C GLY A 133 -14.50 -20.73 -9.93
N GLN A 134 -14.90 -20.51 -8.68
CA GLN A 134 -16.29 -20.37 -8.27
C GLN A 134 -16.77 -18.92 -8.46
N GLU A 135 -18.07 -18.71 -8.29
CA GLU A 135 -18.63 -17.35 -8.24
C GLU A 135 -18.05 -16.59 -7.05
N ASN A 136 -17.69 -15.33 -7.29
CA ASN A 136 -17.10 -14.41 -6.31
C ASN A 136 -15.74 -14.86 -5.74
N GLU A 137 -15.08 -15.83 -6.38
CA GLU A 137 -13.75 -16.28 -5.95
C GLU A 137 -12.64 -15.31 -6.38
N ILE A 138 -11.88 -14.82 -5.40
CA ILE A 138 -10.71 -13.96 -5.61
C ILE A 138 -9.54 -14.81 -6.05
N ILE A 139 -8.83 -14.36 -7.09
CA ILE A 139 -7.68 -15.06 -7.66
C ILE A 139 -6.41 -14.24 -7.42
N ILE A 140 -5.37 -14.88 -6.89
CA ILE A 140 -4.01 -14.35 -6.86
C ILE A 140 -3.22 -15.07 -7.96
N LEU A 141 -3.03 -14.39 -9.08
CA LEU A 141 -2.48 -14.96 -10.30
C LEU A 141 -0.99 -14.66 -10.40
N ARG A 142 -0.16 -15.70 -10.53
CA ARG A 142 1.21 -15.55 -11.03
C ARG A 142 1.22 -15.83 -12.53
N CYS A 143 1.66 -14.87 -13.32
CA CYS A 143 1.75 -14.99 -14.77
C CYS A 143 2.96 -14.22 -15.34
N ASN A 144 3.03 -14.20 -16.67
CA ASN A 144 3.95 -13.45 -17.52
C ASN A 144 5.43 -13.84 -17.35
N VAL A 145 5.91 -14.64 -18.29
CA VAL A 145 7.34 -15.01 -18.41
C VAL A 145 8.17 -13.85 -18.96
N SER A 146 7.51 -12.86 -19.56
CA SER A 146 8.14 -11.70 -20.18
C SER A 146 7.28 -10.46 -19.99
N GLU A 147 7.91 -9.31 -19.86
CA GLU A 147 7.24 -8.00 -19.68
C GLU A 147 6.55 -7.50 -20.95
N ILE A 148 6.79 -8.14 -22.11
CA ILE A 148 6.27 -7.70 -23.40
C ILE A 148 4.94 -8.35 -23.80
N HIS A 149 4.56 -9.47 -23.19
CA HIS A 149 3.29 -10.15 -23.48
C HIS A 149 2.83 -11.00 -22.32
N SER A 150 1.51 -11.13 -22.18
CA SER A 150 0.91 -12.04 -21.23
C SER A 150 0.97 -13.48 -21.73
N ASN A 151 1.27 -14.43 -20.84
CA ASN A 151 1.14 -15.87 -21.16
C ASN A 151 -0.24 -16.43 -20.78
N VAL A 152 -1.16 -15.55 -20.38
CA VAL A 152 -2.51 -15.92 -19.97
C VAL A 152 -3.56 -14.97 -20.53
N MET A 153 -4.75 -15.50 -20.72
CA MET A 153 -5.97 -14.71 -20.89
C MET A 153 -6.88 -15.01 -19.71
N VAL A 154 -7.38 -13.96 -19.09
CA VAL A 154 -8.34 -14.04 -18.00
C VAL A 154 -9.72 -13.72 -18.54
N SER A 155 -10.66 -14.61 -18.27
CA SER A 155 -12.06 -14.45 -18.63
C SER A 155 -12.91 -14.27 -17.37
N VAL A 156 -13.72 -13.21 -17.33
CA VAL A 156 -14.68 -12.96 -16.26
C VAL A 156 -16.08 -13.11 -16.81
N GLN A 157 -16.77 -14.12 -16.32
CA GLN A 157 -18.10 -14.48 -16.78
C GLN A 157 -19.15 -14.03 -15.77
N LYS A 158 -20.14 -13.27 -16.24
CA LYS A 158 -21.38 -12.97 -15.53
C LYS A 158 -22.56 -13.47 -16.35
N GLN A 159 -23.22 -14.53 -15.89
CA GLN A 159 -24.27 -15.20 -16.66
C GLN A 159 -23.80 -15.59 -18.07
N ASN A 160 -24.39 -14.98 -19.12
CA ASN A 160 -24.06 -15.23 -20.52
C ASN A 160 -23.08 -14.20 -21.12
N MET A 161 -22.62 -13.22 -20.32
CA MET A 161 -21.65 -12.21 -20.74
C MET A 161 -20.27 -12.58 -20.23
N SER A 162 -19.25 -12.30 -21.04
CA SER A 162 -17.86 -12.55 -20.70
C SER A 162 -17.02 -11.38 -21.17
N VAL A 163 -16.14 -10.88 -20.30
CA VAL A 163 -15.04 -9.99 -20.68
C VAL A 163 -13.74 -10.78 -20.59
N GLN A 164 -12.80 -10.45 -21.45
CA GLN A 164 -11.52 -11.11 -21.58
C GLN A 164 -10.42 -10.06 -21.57
N TYR A 165 -9.33 -10.33 -20.87
CA TYR A 165 -8.19 -9.43 -20.77
C TYR A 165 -6.90 -10.22 -20.60
N HIS A 166 -5.79 -9.58 -20.98
CA HIS A 166 -4.44 -10.12 -20.87
C HIS A 166 -3.69 -9.32 -19.81
N PRO A 167 -3.59 -9.81 -18.56
CA PRO A 167 -2.91 -9.10 -17.48
C PRO A 167 -1.50 -8.68 -17.91
N MET A 168 -1.21 -7.38 -17.87
CA MET A 168 0.09 -6.85 -18.20
C MET A 168 0.27 -5.45 -17.60
N VAL A 169 1.50 -5.15 -17.19
CA VAL A 169 1.92 -3.79 -16.86
C VAL A 169 2.36 -3.08 -18.15
N SER A 170 1.82 -1.90 -18.37
CA SER A 170 2.19 -0.99 -19.45
C SER A 170 3.61 -0.48 -19.25
N LEU A 171 4.50 -0.78 -20.20
CA LEU A 171 5.86 -0.22 -20.24
C LEU A 171 5.89 1.30 -20.49
N LYS A 172 4.74 1.93 -20.76
CA LYS A 172 4.64 3.38 -20.99
C LYS A 172 4.69 4.18 -19.69
N ASP A 173 4.00 3.70 -18.66
CA ASP A 173 3.74 4.44 -17.42
C ASP A 173 3.84 3.56 -16.16
N GLY A 174 4.04 2.25 -16.30
CA GLY A 174 4.11 1.34 -15.16
C GLY A 174 2.76 1.00 -14.54
N HIS A 175 1.66 1.46 -15.17
CA HIS A 175 0.30 1.11 -14.78
C HIS A 175 -0.15 -0.18 -15.46
N LEU A 176 -1.23 -0.81 -15.00
CA LEU A 176 -1.90 -1.86 -15.75
C LEU A 176 -2.25 -1.35 -17.14
N ALA A 177 -2.03 -2.17 -18.16
CA ALA A 177 -2.55 -1.85 -19.48
C ALA A 177 -4.07 -1.70 -19.40
N ALA A 178 -4.57 -0.65 -20.04
CA ALA A 178 -5.99 -0.32 -19.99
C ALA A 178 -6.81 -1.43 -20.66
N GLU A 179 -7.62 -2.12 -19.86
CA GLU A 179 -8.52 -3.17 -20.29
C GLU A 179 -9.98 -2.70 -20.11
N THR A 180 -10.82 -2.93 -21.12
CA THR A 180 -12.22 -2.52 -21.03
C THR A 180 -12.95 -3.35 -19.98
N HIS A 181 -13.77 -2.70 -19.15
CA HIS A 181 -14.57 -3.35 -18.11
C HIS A 181 -13.75 -4.07 -17.01
N CYS A 182 -12.50 -3.66 -16.83
CA CYS A 182 -11.65 -4.05 -15.71
C CYS A 182 -11.23 -2.81 -14.91
N TYR A 183 -11.55 -2.79 -13.61
CA TYR A 183 -11.19 -1.69 -12.73
C TYR A 183 -9.77 -1.89 -12.19
N ASP A 184 -8.86 -0.96 -12.50
CA ASP A 184 -7.52 -0.98 -11.94
C ASP A 184 -7.55 -0.46 -10.49
N PHE A 185 -7.27 -1.35 -9.54
CA PHE A 185 -7.17 -1.02 -8.11
C PHE A 185 -5.74 -1.18 -7.56
N SER A 186 -4.74 -1.27 -8.45
CA SER A 186 -3.34 -1.33 -8.06
C SER A 186 -2.95 -0.09 -7.26
N ILE A 187 -2.07 -0.29 -6.28
CA ILE A 187 -1.47 0.81 -5.53
C ILE A 187 -0.22 1.23 -6.29
N TYR A 188 -0.30 2.36 -6.99
CA TYR A 188 0.84 2.94 -7.68
C TYR A 188 1.58 3.89 -6.78
N TYR A 189 2.84 3.58 -6.52
CA TYR A 189 3.78 4.58 -6.05
C TYR A 189 4.11 5.44 -7.26
N ASN A 190 3.54 6.63 -7.31
CA ASN A 190 3.94 7.61 -8.29
C ASN A 190 5.44 7.83 -8.07
N TRP A 191 6.31 7.51 -9.03
CA TRP A 191 7.76 7.68 -8.82
C TRP A 191 8.17 9.16 -8.84
N ASP A 192 7.33 10.04 -9.38
CA ASP A 192 7.41 11.49 -9.12
C ASP A 192 7.00 11.85 -7.68
N GLU A 193 6.43 10.90 -6.95
CA GLU A 193 6.22 10.86 -5.49
C GLU A 193 7.00 9.70 -4.86
N CYS A 194 8.10 9.26 -5.48
CA CYS A 194 9.19 8.63 -4.73
C CYS A 194 9.91 9.75 -3.99
N ASP A 195 9.15 10.49 -3.20
CA ASP A 195 9.68 11.24 -2.10
C ASP A 195 9.86 10.21 -0.99
N PRO A 196 11.08 9.95 -0.51
CA PRO A 196 11.29 9.36 0.81
C PRO A 196 10.78 10.30 1.94
N GLY A 197 9.74 11.08 1.68
CA GLY A 197 9.38 12.30 2.36
C GLY A 197 7.90 12.65 2.38
N TYR A 198 6.99 11.73 2.05
CA TYR A 198 5.59 11.97 2.46
C TYR A 198 5.40 11.94 3.99
N ASP A 199 6.29 11.28 4.72
CA ASP A 199 6.48 11.51 6.16
C ASP A 199 7.37 12.75 6.40
N SER A 200 8.51 12.89 5.68
CA SER A 200 9.48 13.96 5.97
C SER A 200 9.01 15.39 5.62
N GLU A 201 8.29 15.69 4.53
CA GLU A 201 7.79 17.03 4.23
C GLU A 201 6.65 17.43 5.19
N LEU A 202 5.76 16.48 5.54
CA LEU A 202 4.74 16.70 6.56
C LEU A 202 5.41 16.91 7.93
N ASP A 203 6.39 16.10 8.29
CA ASP A 203 7.16 16.19 9.53
C ASP A 203 8.02 17.45 9.58
N ILE A 204 8.66 17.85 8.48
CA ILE A 204 9.42 19.10 8.35
C ILE A 204 8.46 20.28 8.48
N ARG A 205 7.26 20.21 7.90
CA ARG A 205 6.26 21.28 8.03
C ARG A 205 5.74 21.38 9.46
N ILE A 206 5.40 20.26 10.10
CA ILE A 206 4.97 20.20 11.51
C ILE A 206 6.09 20.67 12.43
N ALA A 207 7.32 20.20 12.23
CA ALA A 207 8.50 20.61 12.98
C ALA A 207 8.79 22.11 12.82
N ARG A 208 8.65 22.64 11.59
CA ARG A 208 8.80 24.08 11.31
C ARG A 208 7.72 24.90 12.01
N GLU A 209 6.46 24.45 11.97
CA GLU A 209 5.34 25.10 12.64
C GLU A 209 5.58 25.13 14.15
N GLN A 210 5.88 23.97 14.75
CA GLN A 210 6.22 23.84 16.17
C GLN A 210 7.40 24.74 16.57
N LEU A 211 8.47 24.76 15.78
CA LEU A 211 9.63 25.61 16.05
C LEU A 211 9.27 27.09 16.01
N SER A 212 8.40 27.49 15.06
CA SER A 212 7.95 28.88 14.90
C SER A 212 7.03 29.35 16.03
N GLU A 213 6.41 28.43 16.77
CA GLU A 213 5.60 28.71 17.96
C GLU A 213 6.44 28.88 19.24
N THR A 214 7.74 28.57 19.22
CA THR A 214 8.61 28.81 20.38
C THR A 214 8.85 30.30 20.59
N ASP A 215 8.87 30.75 21.86
CA ASP A 215 8.98 32.16 22.23
C ASP A 215 10.21 32.84 21.57
N GLU A 216 11.34 32.14 21.54
CA GLU A 216 12.60 32.64 20.99
C GLU A 216 12.54 32.77 19.46
N VAL A 217 12.12 31.71 18.75
CA VAL A 217 12.09 31.72 17.27
C VAL A 217 11.01 32.67 16.77
N SER A 218 9.84 32.70 17.40
CA SER A 218 8.75 33.63 17.07
C SER A 218 9.21 35.09 17.18
N TYR A 219 9.97 35.42 18.23
CA TYR A 219 10.55 36.75 18.41
C TYR A 219 11.47 37.14 17.23
N TYR A 220 12.39 36.26 16.85
CA TYR A 220 13.33 36.53 15.75
C TYR A 220 12.66 36.58 14.37
N LEU A 221 11.67 35.73 14.12
CA LEU A 221 10.84 35.83 12.91
C LEU A 221 10.12 37.19 12.85
N GLY A 222 9.64 37.69 13.99
CA GLY A 222 9.05 39.04 14.11
C GLY A 222 10.02 40.19 13.82
N LEU A 223 11.33 39.96 13.94
CA LEU A 223 12.38 40.91 13.56
C LEU A 223 12.76 40.85 12.06
N GLY A 224 12.12 39.96 11.29
CA GLY A 224 12.35 39.81 9.85
C GLY A 224 13.42 38.77 9.49
N MET A 225 13.81 37.90 10.43
CA MET A 225 14.65 36.74 10.13
C MET A 225 13.85 35.64 9.44
N SER A 226 14.55 34.76 8.73
CA SER A 226 13.96 33.64 8.00
C SER A 226 14.43 32.31 8.57
N LEU A 227 13.48 31.37 8.70
CA LEU A 227 13.74 30.00 9.11
C LEU A 227 13.77 29.09 7.87
N TRP A 228 14.79 28.24 7.76
CA TRP A 228 15.02 27.36 6.61
C TRP A 228 15.33 25.93 7.08
N TYR A 229 14.81 24.93 6.38
CA TYR A 229 15.24 23.54 6.57
C TYR A 229 16.61 23.34 5.93
N THR A 230 17.53 22.63 6.59
CA THR A 230 18.91 22.47 6.09
C THR A 230 19.07 21.30 5.11
N GLY A 231 18.04 20.48 4.91
CA GLY A 231 18.14 19.26 4.12
C GLY A 231 18.77 18.09 4.87
N THR A 232 18.93 18.20 6.19
CA THR A 232 19.61 17.20 7.02
C THR A 232 18.79 16.89 8.28
N GLU A 233 18.98 15.70 8.82
CA GLU A 233 18.36 15.22 10.05
C GLU A 233 19.44 14.75 11.03
N GLU A 234 19.16 14.85 12.32
CA GLU A 234 20.06 14.46 13.42
C GLU A 234 19.38 13.43 14.32
N TYR A 235 20.12 12.41 14.75
CA TYR A 235 19.58 11.37 15.63
C TYR A 235 19.86 11.71 17.10
N ILE A 236 18.88 12.28 17.80
CA ILE A 236 19.02 12.83 19.16
C ILE A 236 18.13 12.04 20.13
N GLU A 237 18.72 11.47 21.18
CA GLU A 237 18.02 10.69 22.22
C GLU A 237 17.07 9.59 21.68
N GLY A 238 17.45 8.96 20.56
CA GLY A 238 16.65 7.89 19.96
C GLY A 238 15.61 8.36 18.93
N ARG A 239 15.56 9.67 18.61
CA ARG A 239 14.62 10.28 17.67
C ARG A 239 15.35 10.79 16.43
N ASN A 240 14.70 10.71 15.27
CA ASN A 240 15.16 11.40 14.08
C ASN A 240 14.62 12.83 14.10
N CYS A 241 15.49 13.84 13.99
CA CYS A 241 15.14 15.24 14.18
C CYS A 241 15.55 16.06 12.95
N PRO A 242 14.62 16.52 12.09
CA PRO A 242 14.93 17.50 11.05
C PRO A 242 15.62 18.76 11.60
N VAL A 243 16.66 19.21 10.91
CA VAL A 243 17.48 20.36 11.29
C VAL A 243 17.06 21.61 10.53
N PHE A 244 16.89 22.70 11.26
CA PHE A 244 16.54 24.01 10.76
C PHE A 244 17.62 25.02 11.10
N VAL A 245 17.73 26.04 10.24
CA VAL A 245 18.59 27.19 10.46
C VAL A 245 17.75 28.46 10.43
N LEU A 246 17.93 29.27 11.47
CA LEU A 246 17.38 30.61 11.58
C LEU A 246 18.49 31.60 11.22
N GLY A 247 18.18 32.57 10.37
CA GLY A 247 19.18 33.49 9.86
C GLY A 247 18.58 34.68 9.14
N THR A 248 19.44 35.63 8.79
CA THR A 248 19.04 36.82 8.05
C THR A 248 19.17 36.57 6.55
N ASP A 249 18.08 36.80 5.83
CA ASP A 249 18.02 36.67 4.38
C ASP A 249 18.38 38.01 3.71
N HIS A 250 19.48 38.03 2.96
CA HIS A 250 19.90 39.16 2.15
C HIS A 250 19.72 38.83 0.66
N GLU A 251 19.59 39.86 -0.19
CA GLU A 251 19.31 39.68 -1.63
C GLU A 251 20.25 38.70 -2.35
N ASP A 252 21.51 38.60 -1.92
CA ASP A 252 22.52 37.75 -2.55
C ASP A 252 22.95 36.53 -1.69
N HIS A 253 22.61 36.48 -0.40
CA HIS A 253 23.06 35.41 0.49
C HIS A 253 22.26 35.31 1.80
N PHE A 254 22.20 34.11 2.36
CA PHE A 254 21.60 33.84 3.66
C PHE A 254 22.68 33.71 4.74
N THR A 255 22.60 34.54 5.79
CA THR A 255 23.51 34.49 6.94
C THR A 255 22.91 33.59 8.03
N LYS A 256 23.53 32.43 8.26
CA LYS A 256 23.13 31.43 9.24
C LYS A 256 23.52 31.88 10.65
N GLU A 257 22.56 31.96 11.57
CA GLU A 257 22.80 32.47 12.94
C GLU A 257 22.57 31.39 14.00
N HIS A 258 21.42 30.71 13.97
CA HIS A 258 21.05 29.72 14.97
C HIS A 258 20.58 28.41 14.31
N TYR A 259 20.94 27.28 14.91
CA TYR A 259 20.53 25.95 14.44
C TYR A 259 19.63 25.28 15.48
N TYR A 260 18.57 24.65 14.97
CA TYR A 260 17.57 23.95 15.75
C TYR A 260 17.31 22.56 15.17
N ALA A 261 17.03 21.60 16.03
CA ALA A 261 16.57 20.28 15.62
C ALA A 261 15.24 19.98 16.32
N VAL A 262 14.28 19.40 15.61
CA VAL A 262 12.94 19.16 16.15
C VAL A 262 12.59 17.70 15.93
N GLY A 263 12.19 16.99 16.98
CA GLY A 263 11.76 15.59 16.89
C GLY A 263 10.57 15.34 17.80
N ASP A 264 9.54 14.69 17.27
CA ASP A 264 8.23 14.51 17.90
C ASP A 264 7.62 15.85 18.37
N ASN A 265 7.76 16.16 19.67
CA ASN A 265 7.27 17.36 20.35
C ASN A 265 8.40 18.07 21.12
N VAL A 266 9.65 17.84 20.74
CA VAL A 266 10.83 18.32 21.46
C VAL A 266 11.69 19.17 20.52
N VAL A 267 12.08 20.35 20.98
CA VAL A 267 12.94 21.27 20.25
C VAL A 267 14.31 21.32 20.92
N TYR A 268 15.36 21.20 20.13
CA TYR A 268 16.75 21.33 20.55
C TYR A 268 17.40 22.54 19.88
N TYR A 269 18.28 23.22 20.59
CA TYR A 269 19.17 24.24 20.04
C TYR A 269 20.60 23.69 19.99
N TYR A 270 21.35 24.05 18.96
CA TYR A 270 22.75 23.66 18.84
C TYR A 270 23.64 24.64 19.63
N ASP A 271 24.43 24.16 20.59
CA ASP A 271 25.47 24.93 21.27
C ASP A 271 26.83 24.72 20.58
N PRO A 272 27.36 25.73 19.86
CA PRO A 272 28.66 25.61 19.21
C PRO A 272 29.83 25.51 20.19
N SER A 273 29.65 25.92 21.45
CA SER A 273 30.71 25.90 22.47
C SER A 273 30.92 24.48 23.01
N GLY A 274 29.83 23.73 23.15
CA GLY A 274 29.81 22.34 23.59
C GLY A 274 29.79 21.31 22.47
N ASP A 275 29.61 21.75 21.20
CA ASP A 275 29.38 20.89 20.03
C ASP A 275 28.26 19.87 20.29
N ALA A 276 27.14 20.35 20.82
CA ALA A 276 26.05 19.49 21.29
C ALA A 276 24.68 20.12 21.09
N TRP A 277 23.68 19.26 20.91
CA TRP A 277 22.26 19.62 20.92
C TRP A 277 21.74 19.68 22.35
N ILE A 278 21.12 20.79 22.74
CA ILE A 278 20.60 21.05 24.07
C ILE A 278 19.09 21.33 23.98
N LEU A 279 18.32 20.78 24.92
CA LEU A 279 16.86 20.97 24.97
C LEU A 279 16.49 22.45 25.11
N LEU A 280 15.72 22.98 24.17
CA LEU A 280 15.21 24.36 24.19
C LEU A 280 14.12 24.48 25.28
N GLY A 281 14.25 25.47 26.16
CA GLY A 281 13.35 25.66 27.31
C GLY A 281 13.77 24.95 28.60
N ALA A 282 14.90 24.23 28.59
CA ALA A 282 15.58 23.78 29.82
C ALA A 282 16.47 24.92 30.37
N GLY A 283 15.85 26.01 30.84
CA GLY A 283 16.55 27.18 31.39
C GLY A 283 15.64 28.09 32.19
#